data_AF-A0A2P5EI85-F1
#
_entry.id   AF-A0A2P5EI85-F1
#
_cell.length_a   1.000
_cell.length_b   1.000
_cell.length_c   1.000
_cell.angle_alpha   90.00
_cell.angle_beta   90.00
_cell.angle_gamma   90.00
#
_symmetry.space_group_name_H-M   'P 1'
#
loop_
_entity.id
_entity.type
_entity.pdbx_description
1 polymer ?
#
loop_
_entity_poly.entity_id
_entity_poly.type
_entity_poly.pdbx_seq_one_letter_code
_entity_poly.pdbx_strand_id
1 'polypeptide(L)'
;MVTPASHEAAFIGATSETSSSRIVFSLGVLRGFKFLCLFRFKMWWMIPSFGGLGCDVPAETQMLLLEAREDTIVPDGNSEQKDSMTFYIPVLPLLEGKFRGSLQGTVVNKLELCVESRWFRL
;
A
#
# COMPACT_ATOMS: atom_id res chain seq x y z
N MET A 1 10.44 6.99 -8.42
CA MET A 1 11.84 6.64 -8.10
C MET A 1 11.82 5.64 -6.95
N VAL A 2 12.63 4.58 -6.99
CA VAL A 2 12.76 3.64 -5.87
C VAL A 2 14.16 3.82 -5.26
N THR A 3 14.22 4.06 -3.96
CA THR A 3 15.47 4.27 -3.22
C THR A 3 15.58 3.19 -2.14
N PRO A 4 16.62 2.34 -2.16
CA PRO A 4 16.84 1.37 -1.09
C PRO A 4 17.14 2.10 0.22
N ALA A 5 16.50 1.69 1.31
CA ALA A 5 16.77 2.18 2.66
C ALA A 5 17.75 1.23 3.39
N SER A 6 17.57 -0.07 3.18
CA SER A 6 18.41 -1.16 3.66
C SER A 6 18.26 -2.37 2.72
N HIS A 7 18.85 -3.51 3.07
CA HIS A 7 18.63 -4.77 2.35
C HIS A 7 17.18 -5.28 2.43
N GLU A 8 16.37 -4.76 3.35
CA GLU A 8 15.02 -5.27 3.64
C GLU A 8 13.91 -4.23 3.42
N ALA A 9 14.28 -2.98 3.11
CA ALA A 9 13.33 -1.88 2.96
C ALA A 9 13.72 -0.93 1.82
N ALA A 10 12.70 -0.39 1.16
CA ALA A 10 12.86 0.60 0.11
C ALA A 10 11.77 1.68 0.22
N PHE A 11 12.11 2.88 -0.25
CA PHE A 11 11.19 3.98 -0.42
C PHE A 11 10.77 4.09 -1.88
N ILE A 12 9.48 4.33 -2.11
CA ILE A 12 8.93 4.60 -3.43
C ILE A 12 8.47 6.06 -3.44
N GLY A 13 9.19 6.88 -4.20
CA GLY A 13 8.85 8.30 -4.43
C GLY A 13 8.09 8.49 -5.74
N ALA A 14 7.19 9.48 -5.74
CA ALA A 14 6.44 9.91 -6.91
C ALA A 14 6.62 11.40 -7.14
N THR A 15 6.65 11.82 -8.40
CA THR A 15 6.82 13.22 -8.82
C THR A 15 5.70 13.60 -9.78
N SER A 16 5.23 14.85 -9.71
CA SER A 16 4.22 15.39 -10.61
C SER A 16 4.65 16.76 -11.11
N GLU A 17 4.44 17.01 -12.40
CA GLU A 17 4.65 18.33 -13.02
C GLU A 17 3.48 19.28 -12.79
N THR A 18 2.34 18.74 -12.32
CA THR A 18 1.13 19.53 -12.06
C THR A 18 1.06 19.96 -10.60
N SER A 19 0.75 21.24 -10.39
CA SER A 19 0.40 21.76 -9.06
C SER A 19 -1.05 21.42 -8.76
N SER A 20 -1.28 20.60 -7.73
CA SER A 20 -2.61 20.23 -7.27
C SER A 20 -2.60 20.02 -5.76
N SER A 21 -3.74 20.29 -5.12
CA SER A 21 -3.95 19.97 -3.71
C SER A 21 -4.13 18.47 -3.46
N ARG A 22 -4.38 17.69 -4.53
CA ARG A 22 -4.51 16.23 -4.50
C ARG A 22 -3.93 15.62 -5.77
N ILE A 23 -3.01 14.68 -5.59
CA ILE A 23 -2.40 13.91 -6.67
C ILE A 23 -2.49 12.44 -6.32
N VAL A 24 -2.87 11.62 -7.29
CA VAL A 24 -3.05 10.18 -7.11
C VAL A 24 -2.09 9.45 -8.05
N PHE A 25 -1.30 8.55 -7.49
CA PHE A 25 -0.35 7.71 -8.22
C PHE A 25 -0.78 6.25 -8.11
N SER A 26 -0.91 5.56 -9.24
CA SER A 26 -1.15 4.11 -9.21
C SER A 26 0.14 3.36 -8.90
N LEU A 27 0.09 2.46 -7.92
CA LEU A 27 1.19 1.56 -7.54
C LEU A 27 1.11 0.20 -8.26
N GLY A 28 0.11 0.02 -9.13
CA GLY A 28 -0.14 -1.23 -9.85
C GLY A 28 -1.34 -2.01 -9.33
N VAL A 29 -1.57 -3.18 -9.92
CA VAL A 29 -2.70 -4.07 -9.58
C VAL A 29 -2.32 -4.94 -8.37
N LEU A 30 -3.13 -4.87 -7.32
CA LEU A 30 -3.01 -5.73 -6.14
C LEU A 30 -3.98 -6.90 -6.27
N ARG A 31 -3.45 -8.10 -6.54
CA ARG A 31 -4.20 -9.37 -6.61
C ARG A 31 -3.30 -10.51 -6.16
N GLY A 32 -3.88 -11.55 -5.56
CA GLY A 32 -3.15 -12.75 -5.17
C GLY A 32 -2.40 -12.65 -3.83
N PHE A 33 -2.53 -11.53 -3.13
CA PHE A 33 -1.94 -11.31 -1.81
C PHE A 33 -3.04 -11.05 -0.78
N LYS A 34 -3.00 -11.77 0.34
CA LYS A 34 -3.83 -11.42 1.49
C LYS A 34 -3.23 -10.22 2.20
N PHE A 35 -4.07 -9.40 2.81
CA PHE A 35 -3.59 -8.28 3.60
C PHE A 35 -4.50 -7.94 4.77
N LEU A 36 -3.90 -7.28 5.74
CA LEU A 36 -4.57 -6.44 6.74
C LEU A 36 -4.23 -4.99 6.41
N CYS A 37 -5.19 -4.08 6.55
CA CYS A 37 -4.94 -2.65 6.46
C CYS A 37 -5.62 -1.89 7.59
N LEU A 38 -5.04 -0.75 7.98
CA LEU A 38 -5.62 0.18 8.93
C LEU A 38 -6.05 1.43 8.18
N PHE A 39 -7.35 1.71 8.19
CA PHE A 39 -7.91 2.87 7.51
C PHE A 39 -8.64 3.79 8.47
N ARG A 40 -8.62 5.08 8.15
CA ARG A 40 -9.26 6.10 8.98
C ARG A 40 -10.75 6.16 8.69
N PHE A 41 -11.56 5.61 9.59
CA PHE A 41 -13.01 5.71 9.53
C PHE A 41 -13.57 6.99 10.18
N LYS A 42 -12.85 7.55 11.16
CA LYS A 42 -13.16 8.85 11.79
C LYS A 42 -11.86 9.60 12.08
N MET A 43 -11.94 10.92 12.34
CA MET A 43 -10.78 11.80 12.54
C MET A 43 -9.71 11.24 13.50
N TRP A 44 -10.14 10.56 14.57
CA TRP A 44 -9.28 10.01 15.62
C TRP A 44 -9.20 8.47 15.64
N TRP A 45 -9.88 7.79 14.72
CA TRP A 45 -10.05 6.34 14.78
C TRP A 45 -9.62 5.67 13.47
N MET A 46 -8.70 4.73 13.59
CA MET A 46 -8.43 3.73 12.55
C MET A 46 -9.05 2.41 12.95
N ILE A 47 -9.59 1.69 11.98
CA ILE A 47 -10.10 0.34 12.16
C ILE A 47 -9.43 -0.62 11.17
N PRO A 48 -9.28 -1.91 11.52
CA PRO A 48 -8.73 -2.88 10.59
C PRO A 48 -9.73 -3.25 9.50
N SER A 49 -9.23 -3.53 8.30
CA SER A 49 -9.92 -4.25 7.23
C SER A 49 -9.00 -5.32 6.66
N PHE A 50 -9.58 -6.39 6.14
CA PHE A 50 -8.88 -7.52 5.55
C PHE A 50 -9.34 -7.69 4.11
N GLY A 51 -8.42 -8.08 3.23
CA GLY A 51 -8.75 -8.23 1.82
C GLY A 51 -7.74 -9.09 1.07
N GLY A 52 -8.06 -9.33 -0.20
CA GLY A 52 -7.20 -10.06 -1.15
C GLY A 52 -7.08 -9.38 -2.51
N LEU A 53 -7.85 -8.30 -2.72
CA LEU A 53 -7.91 -7.53 -3.95
C LEU A 53 -7.67 -6.06 -3.67
N GLY A 54 -7.13 -5.34 -4.66
CA GLY A 54 -6.95 -3.91 -4.57
C GLY A 54 -8.26 -3.16 -4.27
N CYS A 55 -9.42 -3.62 -4.75
CA CYS A 55 -10.71 -3.00 -4.44
C CYS A 55 -11.13 -3.11 -2.97
N ASP A 56 -10.54 -4.04 -2.21
CA ASP A 56 -10.86 -4.24 -0.79
C ASP A 56 -10.13 -3.24 0.11
N VAL A 57 -9.17 -2.46 -0.44
CA VAL A 57 -8.41 -1.44 0.30
C VAL A 57 -9.27 -0.19 0.46
N PRO A 58 -9.73 0.15 1.67
CA PRO A 58 -10.58 1.32 1.87
C PRO A 58 -9.80 2.61 1.60
N ALA A 59 -10.52 3.66 1.21
CA ALA A 59 -9.95 5.00 1.16
C ALA A 59 -9.40 5.41 2.54
N GLU A 60 -8.44 6.32 2.54
CA GLU A 60 -7.79 6.78 3.77
C GLU A 60 -7.06 5.68 4.55
N THR A 61 -6.57 4.64 3.86
CA THR A 61 -5.69 3.63 4.44
C THR A 61 -4.35 4.26 4.83
N GLN A 62 -3.89 4.04 6.04
CA GLN A 62 -2.65 4.63 6.61
C GLN A 62 -1.56 3.58 6.85
N MET A 63 -1.89 2.29 6.76
CA MET A 63 -0.95 1.17 6.78
C MET A 63 -1.58 0.00 6.07
N LEU A 64 -0.80 -0.72 5.27
CA LEU A 64 -1.20 -1.97 4.65
C LEU A 64 -0.12 -3.01 4.90
N LEU A 65 -0.48 -4.16 5.44
CA LEU A 65 0.41 -5.28 5.75
C LEU A 65 0.10 -6.42 4.79
N LEU A 66 0.97 -6.62 3.80
CA LEU A 66 0.85 -7.70 2.82
C LEU A 66 1.38 -8.99 3.42
N GLU A 67 0.65 -10.07 3.25
CA GLU A 67 1.13 -11.43 3.46
C GLU A 67 1.80 -11.91 2.17
N ALA A 68 3.11 -12.14 2.23
CA ALA A 68 3.92 -12.65 1.14
C ALA A 68 4.33 -14.10 1.46
N ARG A 69 4.13 -14.99 0.49
CA ARG A 69 4.46 -16.41 0.63
C ARG A 69 5.44 -16.82 -0.46
N GLU A 70 6.39 -17.70 -0.15
CA GLU A 70 7.42 -18.15 -1.09
C GLU A 70 6.82 -18.68 -2.43
N ASP A 71 5.68 -19.38 -2.37
CA ASP A 71 4.91 -19.90 -3.52
C ASP A 71 4.24 -18.81 -4.39
N THR A 72 4.01 -17.62 -3.83
CA THR A 72 3.44 -16.47 -4.56
C THR A 72 4.50 -15.58 -5.22
N ILE A 73 5.78 -15.73 -4.84
CA ILE A 73 6.88 -14.86 -5.29
C ILE A 73 7.75 -15.55 -6.33
N VAL A 74 7.83 -16.89 -6.30
CA VAL A 74 8.66 -17.68 -7.22
C VAL A 74 7.79 -18.73 -7.93
N PRO A 75 7.52 -18.61 -9.24
CA PRO A 75 6.65 -19.54 -9.97
C PRO A 75 7.35 -20.84 -10.41
N ASP A 76 8.49 -21.22 -9.81
CA ASP A 76 9.29 -22.33 -10.31
C ASP A 76 8.76 -23.69 -9.80
N GLY A 77 8.40 -24.56 -10.75
CA GLY A 77 7.65 -25.81 -10.58
C GLY A 77 8.38 -26.96 -9.89
N ASN A 78 9.28 -26.69 -8.94
CA ASN A 78 9.92 -27.72 -8.12
C ASN A 78 9.25 -27.79 -6.76
N SER A 79 8.06 -28.40 -6.75
CA SER A 79 7.29 -28.69 -5.54
C SER A 79 7.91 -29.86 -4.77
N GLU A 80 9.06 -29.63 -4.14
CA GLU A 80 9.38 -30.36 -2.92
C GLU A 80 8.83 -29.56 -1.75
N GLN A 81 8.22 -30.27 -0.79
CA GLN A 81 7.47 -29.78 0.35
C GLN A 81 8.36 -28.94 1.30
N LYS A 82 8.78 -27.76 0.85
CA LYS A 82 9.42 -26.76 1.69
C LYS A 82 8.33 -26.12 2.52
N ASP A 83 8.54 -26.08 3.83
CA ASP A 83 7.70 -25.33 4.77
C ASP A 83 7.50 -23.92 4.19
N SER A 84 6.27 -23.61 3.74
CA SER A 84 6.01 -22.40 2.98
C SER A 84 6.28 -21.18 3.87
N MET A 85 7.42 -20.52 3.68
CA MET A 85 7.78 -19.40 4.52
C MET A 85 6.86 -18.22 4.21
N THR A 86 6.08 -17.80 5.21
CA THR A 86 5.22 -16.63 5.13
C THR A 86 5.91 -15.47 5.83
N PHE A 87 6.07 -14.36 5.13
CA PHE A 87 6.60 -13.11 5.69
C PHE A 87 5.65 -11.96 5.37
N TYR A 88 5.80 -10.86 6.10
CA TYR A 88 4.88 -9.73 5.99
C TYR A 88 5.62 -8.48 5.55
N ILE A 89 5.02 -7.75 4.60
CA ILE A 89 5.58 -6.52 4.05
C ILE A 89 4.69 -5.35 4.46
N PRO A 90 5.14 -4.46 5.37
CA PRO A 90 4.41 -3.25 5.70
C PRO A 90 4.61 -2.19 4.61
N VAL A 91 3.51 -1.69 4.06
CA VAL A 91 3.45 -0.54 3.17
C VAL A 91 2.93 0.66 3.96
N LEU A 92 3.78 1.66 4.10
CA LEU A 92 3.49 2.88 4.85
C LEU A 92 3.49 4.08 3.89
N PRO A 93 2.34 4.75 3.68
CA PRO A 93 2.30 6.02 2.96
C PRO A 93 2.95 7.11 3.83
N LEU A 94 4.27 7.21 3.75
CA LEU A 94 5.08 8.15 4.52
C LEU A 94 4.91 9.59 4.00
N LEU A 95 5.05 10.54 4.91
CA LEU A 95 4.87 11.96 4.63
C LEU A 95 6.21 12.65 4.40
N GLU A 96 6.26 13.57 3.44
CA GLU A 96 7.30 14.58 3.36
C GLU A 96 6.69 15.98 3.53
N GLY A 97 7.13 16.70 4.56
CA GLY A 97 6.74 18.09 4.79
C GLY A 97 5.25 18.31 5.10
N LYS A 98 4.59 19.17 4.31
CA LYS A 98 3.20 19.65 4.54
C LYS A 98 2.13 18.74 3.92
N PHE A 99 2.53 17.65 3.28
CA PHE A 99 1.64 16.75 2.57
C PHE A 99 1.21 15.57 3.45
N ARG A 100 0.03 15.03 3.14
CA ARG A 100 -0.46 13.78 3.70
C ARG A 100 -0.51 12.71 2.61
N GLY A 101 -0.08 11.50 2.95
CA GLY A 101 -0.22 10.28 2.16
C GLY A 101 -1.35 9.40 2.71
N SER A 102 -2.12 8.81 1.81
CA SER A 102 -3.01 7.69 2.12
C SER A 102 -3.00 6.69 0.97
N LEU A 103 -3.38 5.45 1.26
CA LEU A 103 -3.61 4.42 0.26
C LEU A 103 -5.12 4.30 0.01
N GLN A 104 -5.47 3.92 -1.21
CA GLN A 104 -6.84 3.55 -1.57
C GLN A 104 -6.85 2.47 -2.65
N GLY A 105 -7.91 1.68 -2.65
CA GLY A 105 -8.25 0.75 -3.71
C GLY A 105 -9.06 1.38 -4.84
N THR A 106 -9.05 0.74 -6.00
CA THR A 106 -9.94 1.06 -7.13
C THR A 106 -10.79 -0.14 -7.50
N VAL A 107 -11.88 0.10 -8.23
CA VAL A 107 -12.77 -0.97 -8.74
C VAL A 107 -12.09 -1.95 -9.69
N VAL A 108 -10.94 -1.58 -10.28
CA VAL A 108 -10.13 -2.43 -11.15
C VAL A 108 -8.94 -3.07 -10.42
N ASN A 109 -8.99 -3.12 -9.08
CA ASN A 109 -7.96 -3.70 -8.22
C ASN A 109 -6.59 -3.02 -8.28
N LYS A 110 -6.51 -1.77 -8.72
CA LYS A 110 -5.29 -0.97 -8.55
C LYS A 110 -5.19 -0.44 -7.13
N LEU A 111 -3.99 -0.52 -6.57
CA LEU A 111 -3.60 0.20 -5.36
C LEU A 111 -3.11 1.59 -5.78
N GLU A 112 -3.55 2.62 -5.07
CA GLU A 112 -3.19 4.01 -5.34
C GLU A 112 -2.63 4.69 -4.10
N LEU A 113 -1.57 5.48 -4.29
CA LEU A 113 -1.06 6.44 -3.33
C LEU A 113 -1.72 7.80 -3.58
N CYS A 114 -2.49 8.28 -2.62
CA CYS A 114 -3.06 9.62 -2.60
C CYS A 114 -2.14 10.55 -1.81
N VAL A 115 -1.71 11.63 -2.44
CA VAL A 115 -0.92 12.69 -1.82
C VAL A 115 -1.72 13.97 -1.83
N GLU A 116 -1.96 14.55 -0.66
CA GLU A 116 -2.82 15.71 -0.48
C GLU A 116 -2.09 16.81 0.31
N SER A 117 -2.17 18.04 -0.16
CA SER A 117 -1.73 19.20 0.62
C SER A 117 -2.76 19.47 1.72
N ARG A 118 -2.34 19.51 2.99
CA ARG A 118 -3.25 19.89 4.07
C ARG A 118 -3.74 21.33 3.89
N TRP A 119 -5.02 21.48 3.55
CA TRP A 119 -5.88 22.45 4.20
C TRP A 119 -6.89 21.66 5.00
N PHE A 120 -7.00 21.92 6.30
CA PHE A 120 -7.99 21.30 7.17
C PHE A 120 -9.37 21.38 6.51
N ARG A 121 -9.90 20.24 6.05
CA ARG A 121 -11.36 20.08 5.92
C ARG A 121 -11.85 19.67 7.31
N LEU A 122 -12.13 20.70 8.12
CA LEU A 122 -13.00 20.57 9.28
C LEU A 122 -14.44 20.38 8.80
#